data_AF-U5S0Q9-F1
#
_entry.id   AF-U5S0Q9-F1
#
_cell.length_a   1.000
_cell.length_b   1.000
_cell.length_c   1.000
_cell.angle_alpha   90.00
_cell.angle_beta   90.00
_cell.angle_gamma   90.00
#
_symmetry.space_group_name_H-M   'P 1'
#
loop_
_entity.id
_entity.type
_entity.pdbx_description
1 polymer ?
#
loop_
_entity_poly.entity_id
_entity_poly.type
_entity_poly.pdbx_seq_one_letter_code
_entity_poly.pdbx_strand_id
1 'polypeptide(L)'
;LTKRCPTALSDASHGLAYDNFYITQGRLQNFLTVLGYHCIGQNIMGIGPTAGWGVISGLGELGRLQHLITPTWGPLIRMSVVNIIDMPVEPTKPIDFGAKRFCHHCRKCADSCPGEAIQTSSETSWDITKAYDLVKPELFNNPGLNTWYYNHFKCRSYWMKSGTDCGVCHSVCVFSKNDAASIHALI
;
A
#
# COMPACT_ATOMS: atom_id res chain seq x y z
N LEU A 1 0.84 3.07 16.87
CA LEU A 1 -0.49 3.72 16.96
C LEU A 1 -1.49 3.11 15.97
N THR A 2 -1.07 2.78 14.74
CA THR A 2 -1.86 2.07 13.71
C THR A 2 -2.53 0.76 14.17
N LYS A 3 -2.01 0.08 15.20
CA LYS A 3 -2.70 -1.09 15.80
C LYS A 3 -4.06 -0.75 16.45
N ARG A 4 -4.40 0.53 16.63
CA ARG A 4 -5.65 1.02 17.21
C ARG A 4 -6.66 1.50 16.16
N CYS A 5 -6.47 1.15 14.89
CA CYS A 5 -7.48 1.38 13.85
C CYS A 5 -8.86 0.81 14.27
N PRO A 6 -9.99 1.49 13.98
CA PRO A 6 -10.15 2.76 13.26
C PRO A 6 -10.40 3.94 14.22
N THR A 7 -9.38 4.40 14.95
CA THR A 7 -9.54 5.50 15.93
C THR A 7 -8.77 6.74 15.50
N ALA A 8 -9.12 7.92 16.02
CA ALA A 8 -8.36 9.15 15.78
C ALA A 8 -6.87 9.02 16.18
N LEU A 9 -6.55 8.12 17.12
CA LEU A 9 -5.18 7.85 17.52
C LEU A 9 -4.38 7.09 16.44
N SER A 10 -5.02 6.22 15.64
CA SER A 10 -4.36 5.65 14.46
C SER A 10 -4.15 6.71 13.38
N ASP A 11 -5.11 7.63 13.20
CA ASP A 11 -5.00 8.69 12.20
C ASP A 11 -3.85 9.64 12.48
N ALA A 12 -3.60 9.95 13.76
CA ALA A 12 -2.41 10.72 14.16
C ALA A 12 -1.10 10.09 13.64
N SER A 13 -1.01 8.75 13.60
CA SER A 13 0.15 8.09 12.99
C SER A 13 0.16 8.09 11.47
N HIS A 14 -1.01 8.11 10.82
CA HIS A 14 -1.09 8.29 9.38
C HIS A 14 -0.61 9.70 8.99
N GLY A 15 -1.07 10.73 9.71
CA GLY A 15 -0.64 12.13 9.54
C GLY A 15 0.87 12.29 9.71
N LEU A 16 1.44 11.78 10.81
CA LEU A 16 2.89 11.82 11.03
C LEU A 16 3.68 11.14 9.90
N ALA A 17 3.17 10.05 9.34
CA ALA A 17 3.82 9.38 8.21
C ALA A 17 3.79 10.22 6.93
N TYR A 18 2.72 11.00 6.69
CA TYR A 18 2.66 11.96 5.59
C TYR A 18 3.60 13.16 5.78
N ASP A 19 3.74 13.65 7.01
CA ASP A 19 4.71 14.72 7.33
C ASP A 19 6.14 14.24 7.07
N ASN A 20 6.48 13.05 7.58
CA ASN A 20 7.79 12.44 7.37
C ASN A 20 8.07 12.17 5.88
N PHE A 21 7.05 11.83 5.10
CA PHE A 21 7.15 11.68 3.66
C PHE A 21 7.61 13.01 3.02
N TYR A 22 6.95 14.13 3.30
CA TYR A 22 7.33 15.43 2.74
C TYR A 22 8.74 15.85 3.16
N ILE A 23 9.09 15.65 4.43
CA ILE A 23 10.43 15.97 4.94
C ILE A 23 11.49 15.16 4.21
N THR A 24 11.29 13.84 4.09
CA THR A 24 12.24 12.93 3.43
C THR A 24 12.40 13.29 1.96
N GLN A 25 11.29 13.55 1.27
CA GLN A 25 11.32 13.87 -0.15
C GLN A 25 11.94 15.24 -0.44
N GLY A 26 11.64 16.26 0.37
CA GLY A 26 12.25 17.58 0.23
C GLY A 26 13.76 17.55 0.47
N ARG A 27 14.20 16.79 1.48
CA ARG A 27 15.63 16.59 1.76
C ARG A 27 16.35 15.88 0.62
N LEU A 28 15.78 14.81 0.07
CA LEU A 28 16.37 14.09 -1.05
C LEU A 28 16.43 14.96 -2.32
N GLN A 29 15.36 15.70 -2.62
CA GLN A 29 15.34 16.65 -3.75
C GLN A 29 16.46 17.69 -3.61
N ASN A 30 16.59 18.34 -2.45
CA ASN A 30 17.63 19.34 -2.22
C ASN A 30 19.03 18.73 -2.33
N PHE A 31 19.23 17.54 -1.78
CA PHE A 31 20.51 16.83 -1.87
C PHE A 31 20.92 16.59 -3.33
N LEU A 32 20.00 16.06 -4.15
CA LEU A 32 20.27 15.78 -5.56
C LEU A 32 20.48 17.06 -6.38
N THR A 33 19.70 18.11 -6.12
CA THR A 33 19.87 19.42 -6.76
C THR A 33 21.26 20.02 -6.48
N VAL A 34 21.76 19.91 -5.25
CA VAL A 34 23.10 20.40 -4.88
C VAL A 34 24.20 19.60 -5.58
N LEU A 35 23.96 18.31 -5.86
CA LEU A 35 24.88 17.48 -6.66
C LEU A 35 24.80 17.77 -8.17
N GLY A 36 23.90 18.66 -8.61
CA GLY A 36 23.72 19.02 -10.03
C GLY A 36 22.76 18.11 -10.80
N TYR A 37 21.97 17.29 -10.10
CA TYR A 37 20.96 16.41 -10.70
C TYR A 37 19.56 16.99 -10.56
N HIS A 38 18.70 16.73 -11.55
CA HIS A 38 17.28 17.02 -11.43
C HIS A 38 16.59 15.93 -10.61
N CYS A 39 15.67 16.36 -9.74
CA CYS A 39 14.83 15.47 -8.96
C CYS A 39 13.40 16.02 -8.91
N ILE A 40 12.46 15.28 -9.48
CA ILE A 40 11.03 15.58 -9.44
C ILE A 40 10.40 14.66 -8.40
N GLY A 41 9.97 15.24 -7.28
CA GLY A 41 9.28 14.51 -6.23
C GLY A 41 7.77 14.39 -6.48
N GLN A 42 7.11 13.45 -5.79
CA GLN A 42 5.66 13.28 -5.81
C GLN A 42 4.93 14.09 -4.72
N ASN A 43 3.61 14.17 -4.78
CA ASN A 43 2.79 14.68 -3.66
C ASN A 43 2.12 13.50 -2.92
N ILE A 44 1.27 13.77 -1.93
CA ILE A 44 0.53 12.73 -1.18
C ILE A 44 -0.44 11.91 -2.03
N MET A 45 -0.86 12.41 -3.19
CA MET A 45 -1.68 11.70 -4.17
C MET A 45 -0.82 10.81 -5.09
N GLY A 46 0.51 10.94 -5.02
CA GLY A 46 1.46 10.26 -5.89
C GLY A 46 1.57 10.88 -7.28
N ILE A 47 2.57 10.43 -8.03
CA ILE A 47 2.74 10.71 -9.47
C ILE A 47 2.44 9.47 -10.33
N GLY A 48 1.87 8.44 -9.71
CA GLY A 48 1.57 7.13 -10.30
C GLY A 48 1.25 6.09 -9.22
N PRO A 49 1.16 4.80 -9.59
CA PRO A 49 0.78 3.73 -8.67
C PRO A 49 1.92 3.40 -7.69
N THR A 50 1.97 4.10 -6.56
CA THR A 50 3.07 4.01 -5.56
C THR A 50 3.31 2.60 -5.01
N ALA A 51 2.26 1.79 -4.85
CA ALA A 51 2.40 0.40 -4.45
C ALA A 51 3.07 -0.45 -5.55
N GLY A 52 2.71 -0.23 -6.82
CA GLY A 52 3.35 -0.88 -7.96
C GLY A 52 4.82 -0.50 -8.09
N TRP A 53 5.13 0.79 -7.94
CA TRP A 53 6.51 1.28 -7.88
C TRP A 53 7.32 0.61 -6.76
N GLY A 54 6.71 0.42 -5.59
CA GLY A 54 7.34 -0.29 -4.47
C GLY A 54 7.59 -1.77 -4.72
N VAL A 55 6.72 -2.45 -5.50
CA VAL A 55 6.96 -3.84 -5.89
C VAL A 55 8.15 -3.93 -6.84
N ILE A 56 8.16 -3.13 -7.90
CA ILE A 56 9.23 -3.25 -8.90
C ILE A 56 10.60 -2.83 -8.37
N SER A 57 10.64 -1.95 -7.36
CA SER A 57 11.87 -1.56 -6.66
C SER A 57 12.28 -2.52 -5.53
N GLY A 58 11.55 -3.62 -5.32
CA GLY A 58 11.92 -4.63 -4.34
C GLY A 58 11.64 -4.27 -2.88
N LEU A 59 10.81 -3.26 -2.60
CA LEU A 59 10.42 -2.93 -1.22
C LEU A 59 9.48 -3.97 -0.60
N GLY A 60 8.72 -4.69 -1.42
CA GLY A 60 7.66 -5.57 -0.96
C GLY A 60 6.89 -6.27 -2.07
N GLU A 61 5.82 -6.95 -1.67
CA GLU A 61 4.87 -7.62 -2.55
C GLU A 61 3.47 -7.01 -2.41
N LEU A 62 2.63 -7.16 -3.44
CA LEU A 62 1.19 -6.92 -3.32
C LEU A 62 0.49 -8.18 -2.78
N GLY A 63 -0.40 -7.97 -1.81
CA GLY A 63 -1.28 -9.01 -1.28
C GLY A 63 -2.77 -8.67 -1.45
N ARG A 64 -3.62 -9.43 -0.77
CA ARG A 64 -5.10 -9.29 -0.82
C ARG A 64 -5.62 -7.88 -0.56
N LEU A 65 -4.96 -7.15 0.33
CA LEU A 65 -5.35 -5.78 0.70
C LEU A 65 -4.90 -4.70 -0.30
N GLN A 66 -4.26 -5.07 -1.42
CA GLN A 66 -3.82 -4.19 -2.53
C GLN A 66 -2.88 -3.02 -2.13
N HIS A 67 -2.30 -3.06 -0.94
CA HIS A 67 -1.20 -2.20 -0.54
C HIS A 67 0.09 -3.01 -0.47
N LEU A 68 1.22 -2.30 -0.54
CA LEU A 68 2.55 -2.89 -0.44
C LEU A 68 2.73 -3.54 0.93
N ILE A 69 3.12 -4.81 0.94
CA ILE A 69 3.49 -5.58 2.12
C ILE A 69 5.00 -5.72 2.07
N THR A 70 5.69 -5.13 3.04
CA THR A 70 7.15 -5.25 3.18
C THR A 70 7.50 -6.41 4.09
N PRO A 71 8.68 -7.04 3.92
CA PRO A 71 9.15 -8.08 4.83
C PRO A 71 9.23 -7.62 6.29
N THR A 72 9.72 -6.39 6.54
CA THR A 72 9.99 -5.92 7.91
C THR A 72 8.76 -5.36 8.61
N TRP A 73 7.92 -4.60 7.90
CA TRP A 73 6.82 -3.84 8.52
C TRP A 73 5.44 -4.31 8.06
N GLY A 74 5.37 -5.31 7.19
CA GLY A 74 4.14 -5.70 6.51
C GLY A 74 3.54 -4.50 5.78
N PRO A 75 2.22 -4.31 5.82
CA PRO A 75 1.55 -3.14 5.26
C PRO A 75 1.59 -1.90 6.18
N LEU A 76 2.32 -1.92 7.32
CA LEU A 76 2.44 -0.75 8.22
C LEU A 76 3.43 0.30 7.70
N ILE A 77 3.46 0.49 6.39
CA ILE A 77 4.19 1.54 5.70
C ILE A 77 3.17 2.43 4.99
N ARG A 78 3.43 3.74 4.92
CA ARG A 78 2.45 4.67 4.35
C ARG A 78 2.46 4.67 2.83
N MET A 79 3.63 4.84 2.25
CA MET A 79 3.78 5.01 0.80
C MET A 79 5.23 4.82 0.39
N SER A 80 5.46 4.24 -0.78
CA SER A 80 6.77 4.27 -1.44
C SER A 80 7.07 5.70 -1.88
N VAL A 81 8.19 6.29 -1.44
CA VAL A 81 8.61 7.62 -1.87
C VAL A 81 9.19 7.53 -3.29
N VAL A 82 8.50 8.09 -4.26
CA VAL A 82 8.88 8.06 -5.68
C VAL A 82 9.47 9.42 -6.06
N ASN A 83 10.68 9.39 -6.61
CA ASN A 83 11.34 10.54 -7.20
C ASN A 83 11.81 10.16 -8.60
N ILE A 84 11.53 11.01 -9.57
CA ILE A 84 12.08 10.88 -10.93
C ILE A 84 13.37 11.68 -10.96
N ILE A 85 14.48 11.01 -11.25
CA ILE A 85 15.83 11.57 -11.17
C ILE A 85 16.59 11.29 -12.47
N ASP A 86 17.54 12.15 -12.82
CA ASP A 86 18.50 11.93 -13.90
C ASP A 86 19.88 11.46 -13.41
N MET A 87 20.03 11.29 -12.09
CA MET A 87 21.21 10.67 -11.49
C MET A 87 21.28 9.17 -11.86
N PRO A 88 22.41 8.66 -12.35
CA PRO A 88 22.57 7.24 -12.60
C PRO A 88 22.54 6.46 -11.28
N VAL A 89 21.60 5.53 -11.17
CA VAL A 89 21.45 4.62 -10.03
C VAL A 89 21.29 3.18 -10.52
N GLU A 90 21.86 2.24 -9.77
CA GLU A 90 21.69 0.82 -10.08
C GLU A 90 20.26 0.38 -9.72
N PRO A 91 19.51 -0.24 -10.65
CA PRO A 91 18.19 -0.75 -10.35
C PRO A 91 18.22 -1.88 -9.31
N THR A 92 17.29 -1.84 -8.37
CA THR A 92 16.99 -2.98 -7.51
C THR A 92 16.06 -3.96 -8.22
N LYS A 93 16.00 -5.20 -7.72
CA LYS A 93 15.13 -6.25 -8.27
C LYS A 93 13.88 -6.40 -7.40
N PRO A 94 12.73 -6.78 -7.99
CA PRO A 94 11.58 -7.23 -7.22
C PRO A 94 11.94 -8.38 -6.28
N ILE A 95 11.20 -8.51 -5.19
CA ILE A 95 11.38 -9.58 -4.21
C ILE A 95 10.20 -10.54 -4.20
N ASP A 96 10.44 -11.78 -3.77
CA ASP A 96 9.43 -12.78 -3.45
C ASP A 96 9.74 -13.35 -2.05
N PHE A 97 8.92 -12.97 -1.07
CA PHE A 97 8.90 -13.51 0.28
C PHE A 97 7.58 -14.26 0.57
N GLY A 98 6.76 -14.49 -0.45
CA GLY A 98 5.54 -15.32 -0.38
C GLY A 98 4.30 -14.63 0.18
N ALA A 99 4.25 -13.29 0.21
CA ALA A 99 3.08 -12.58 0.72
C ALA A 99 1.83 -12.85 -0.12
N LYS A 100 1.97 -12.86 -1.46
CA LYS A 100 0.84 -13.17 -2.36
C LYS A 100 0.35 -14.60 -2.14
N ARG A 101 1.26 -15.58 -2.06
CA ARG A 101 0.94 -17.00 -1.78
C ARG A 101 0.18 -17.15 -0.46
N PHE A 102 0.67 -16.51 0.60
CA PHE A 102 0.01 -16.52 1.90
C PHE A 102 -1.41 -15.90 1.86
N CYS A 103 -1.60 -14.87 1.03
CA CYS A 103 -2.89 -14.20 0.90
C CYS A 103 -4.00 -15.06 0.30
N HIS A 104 -3.69 -16.10 -0.50
CA HIS A 104 -4.69 -17.04 -1.04
C HIS A 104 -5.47 -17.77 0.07
N HIS A 105 -4.84 -17.99 1.23
CA HIS A 105 -5.43 -18.72 2.35
C HIS A 105 -5.84 -17.83 3.54
N CYS A 106 -5.06 -16.79 3.87
CA CYS A 106 -5.24 -16.06 5.12
C CYS A 106 -6.59 -15.32 5.24
N ARG A 107 -6.96 -14.56 4.20
CA ARG A 107 -8.17 -13.69 4.10
C ARG A 107 -8.57 -12.82 5.32
N LYS A 108 -7.78 -12.78 6.39
CA LYS A 108 -8.08 -12.06 7.64
C LYS A 108 -8.43 -10.59 7.46
N CYS A 109 -7.74 -9.90 6.55
CA CYS A 109 -8.02 -8.49 6.24
C CYS A 109 -9.40 -8.30 5.60
N ALA A 110 -9.87 -9.27 4.79
CA ALA A 110 -11.20 -9.25 4.21
C ALA A 110 -12.26 -9.53 5.26
N ASP A 111 -12.06 -10.57 6.08
CA ASP A 111 -12.99 -10.96 7.16
C ASP A 111 -13.16 -9.86 8.21
N SER A 112 -12.13 -9.05 8.44
CA SER A 112 -12.16 -7.95 9.40
C SER A 112 -12.55 -6.59 8.78
N CYS A 113 -12.78 -6.52 7.46
CA CYS A 113 -13.03 -5.26 6.78
C CYS A 113 -14.43 -4.75 7.11
N PRO A 114 -14.58 -3.64 7.87
CA PRO A 114 -15.90 -3.18 8.30
C PRO A 114 -16.71 -2.54 7.17
N GLY A 115 -16.06 -2.22 6.03
CA GLY A 115 -16.72 -1.77 4.81
C GLY A 115 -16.98 -2.88 3.80
N GLU A 116 -16.56 -4.13 4.08
CA GLU A 116 -16.68 -5.27 3.14
C GLU A 116 -16.12 -4.95 1.75
N ALA A 117 -15.02 -4.20 1.73
CA ALA A 117 -14.41 -3.68 0.51
C ALA A 117 -13.41 -4.64 -0.12
N ILE A 118 -12.86 -5.58 0.66
CA ILE A 118 -11.78 -6.47 0.23
C ILE A 118 -12.37 -7.82 -0.18
N GLN A 119 -11.90 -8.37 -1.30
CA GLN A 119 -12.36 -9.67 -1.81
C GLN A 119 -12.06 -10.81 -0.83
N THR A 120 -13.03 -11.70 -0.65
CA THR A 120 -12.93 -12.90 0.19
C THR A 120 -12.53 -14.15 -0.60
N SER A 121 -12.62 -14.11 -1.94
CA SER A 121 -12.22 -15.21 -2.83
C SER A 121 -10.77 -15.63 -2.60
N SER A 122 -10.50 -16.93 -2.50
CA SER A 122 -9.13 -17.44 -2.44
C SER A 122 -8.34 -17.10 -3.71
N GLU A 123 -8.99 -17.12 -4.86
CA GLU A 123 -8.35 -16.82 -6.14
C GLU A 123 -8.38 -15.33 -6.47
N THR A 124 -7.34 -14.90 -7.18
CA THR A 124 -7.23 -13.58 -7.82
C THR A 124 -8.04 -13.54 -9.11
N SER A 125 -8.32 -12.33 -9.59
CA SER A 125 -9.03 -12.12 -10.86
C SER A 125 -8.28 -11.13 -11.75
N TRP A 126 -8.50 -11.24 -13.06
CA TRP A 126 -8.16 -10.21 -14.03
C TRP A 126 -9.27 -9.16 -14.18
N ASP A 127 -10.48 -9.48 -13.72
CA ASP A 127 -11.64 -8.60 -13.79
C ASP A 127 -11.63 -7.57 -12.67
N ILE A 128 -11.74 -6.30 -13.04
CA ILE A 128 -11.80 -5.18 -12.10
C ILE A 128 -13.11 -5.17 -11.30
N THR A 129 -13.02 -4.72 -10.06
CA THR A 129 -14.19 -4.65 -9.16
C THR A 129 -15.08 -3.45 -9.50
N LYS A 130 -16.38 -3.70 -9.68
CA LYS A 130 -17.41 -2.66 -9.82
C LYS A 130 -17.84 -2.13 -8.45
N ALA A 131 -18.15 -0.84 -8.40
CA ALA A 131 -18.67 -0.18 -7.19
C ALA A 131 -20.20 -0.17 -7.17
N TYR A 132 -20.81 0.43 -8.19
CA TYR A 132 -22.24 0.48 -8.50
C TYR A 132 -22.39 0.81 -9.99
N ASP A 133 -23.57 0.57 -10.56
CA ASP A 133 -23.78 0.56 -12.03
C ASP A 133 -23.45 1.89 -12.74
N LEU A 134 -23.48 3.00 -12.03
CA LEU A 134 -23.27 4.35 -12.59
C LEU A 134 -21.80 4.78 -12.65
N VAL A 135 -20.85 4.03 -12.07
CA VAL A 135 -19.43 4.40 -12.09
C VAL A 135 -18.62 3.40 -12.89
N LYS A 136 -17.85 3.94 -13.84
CA LYS A 136 -16.89 3.20 -14.65
C LYS A 136 -15.78 2.62 -13.74
N PRO A 137 -15.64 1.29 -13.63
CA PRO A 137 -14.67 0.66 -12.74
C PRO A 137 -13.21 1.02 -13.05
N GLU A 138 -12.90 1.35 -14.29
CA GLU A 138 -11.56 1.71 -14.77
C GLU A 138 -11.05 3.04 -14.18
N LEU A 139 -11.95 3.87 -13.63
CA LEU A 139 -11.57 5.15 -13.00
C LEU A 139 -10.92 4.95 -11.62
N PHE A 140 -11.06 3.77 -11.03
CA PHE A 140 -10.55 3.50 -9.68
C PHE A 140 -9.86 2.14 -9.53
N ASN A 141 -9.97 1.24 -10.52
CA ASN A 141 -9.20 0.01 -10.61
C ASN A 141 -8.48 -0.04 -11.96
N ASN A 142 -7.15 -0.13 -11.94
CA ASN A 142 -6.35 -0.27 -13.16
C ASN A 142 -6.50 -1.70 -13.72
N PRO A 143 -7.02 -1.89 -14.94
CA PRO A 143 -7.16 -3.22 -15.54
C PRO A 143 -5.79 -3.82 -15.91
N GLY A 144 -5.76 -5.13 -16.19
CA GLY A 144 -4.54 -5.82 -16.64
C GLY A 144 -3.63 -6.31 -15.51
N LEU A 145 -4.14 -6.40 -14.28
CA LEU A 145 -3.42 -6.95 -13.14
C LEU A 145 -4.19 -8.14 -12.54
N ASN A 146 -3.55 -9.31 -12.46
CA ASN A 146 -4.14 -10.46 -11.79
C ASN A 146 -4.04 -10.31 -10.25
N THR A 147 -5.14 -9.90 -9.62
CA THR A 147 -5.13 -9.51 -8.21
C THR A 147 -6.51 -9.60 -7.54
N TRP A 148 -6.57 -9.28 -6.24
CA TRP A 148 -7.82 -9.10 -5.49
C TRP A 148 -8.25 -7.64 -5.56
N TYR A 149 -8.83 -7.23 -6.69
CA TYR A 149 -9.35 -5.87 -6.83
C TYR A 149 -10.32 -5.53 -5.68
N TYR A 150 -10.06 -4.44 -4.96
CA TYR A 150 -10.91 -4.04 -3.84
C TYR A 150 -11.92 -2.97 -4.26
N ASN A 151 -13.05 -2.90 -3.56
CA ASN A 151 -14.07 -1.90 -3.80
C ASN A 151 -13.71 -0.60 -3.06
N HIS A 152 -13.10 0.34 -3.79
CA HIS A 152 -12.65 1.64 -3.27
C HIS A 152 -13.79 2.46 -2.66
N PHE A 153 -15.02 2.36 -3.21
CA PHE A 153 -16.17 3.11 -2.73
C PHE A 153 -16.67 2.57 -1.39
N LYS A 154 -16.82 1.26 -1.26
CA LYS A 154 -17.15 0.63 0.03
C LYS A 154 -16.13 0.99 1.12
N CYS A 155 -14.84 1.01 0.76
CA CYS A 155 -13.79 1.46 1.67
C CYS A 155 -14.01 2.92 2.10
N ARG A 156 -14.22 3.82 1.13
CA ARG A 156 -14.43 5.26 1.39
C ARG A 156 -15.71 5.53 2.17
N SER A 157 -16.80 4.81 1.91
CA SER A 157 -18.05 4.92 2.67
C SER A 157 -17.84 4.64 4.15
N TYR A 158 -16.98 3.69 4.50
CA TYR A 158 -16.66 3.42 5.90
C TYR A 158 -15.79 4.51 6.54
N TRP A 159 -14.90 5.17 5.78
CA TRP A 159 -14.16 6.34 6.30
C TRP A 159 -15.14 7.44 6.72
N MET A 160 -16.11 7.75 5.84
CA MET A 160 -17.15 8.75 6.13
C MET A 160 -18.02 8.36 7.33
N LYS A 161 -18.28 7.06 7.52
CA LYS A 161 -19.06 6.55 8.66
C LYS A 161 -18.28 6.58 9.98
N SER A 162 -16.99 6.24 9.95
CA SER A 162 -16.15 6.16 11.14
C SER A 162 -15.57 7.51 11.57
N GLY A 163 -15.55 8.50 10.67
CA GLY A 163 -14.90 9.79 10.91
C GLY A 163 -13.37 9.69 10.99
N THR A 164 -12.79 8.61 10.44
CA THR A 164 -11.35 8.30 10.47
C THR A 164 -10.89 7.76 9.13
N ASP A 165 -9.58 7.57 8.96
CA ASP A 165 -9.00 6.93 7.77
C ASP A 165 -9.07 5.38 7.82
N CYS A 166 -9.80 4.83 8.79
CA CYS A 166 -9.97 3.40 9.03
C CYS A 166 -8.65 2.64 9.29
N GLY A 167 -8.00 2.09 8.25
CA GLY A 167 -6.76 1.31 8.37
C GLY A 167 -6.88 -0.07 9.02
N VAL A 168 -8.11 -0.58 9.28
CA VAL A 168 -8.30 -1.88 9.96
C VAL A 168 -7.55 -3.02 9.26
N CYS A 169 -7.61 -3.07 7.93
CA CYS A 169 -6.92 -4.09 7.12
C CYS A 169 -5.39 -4.10 7.34
N HIS A 170 -4.77 -2.94 7.54
CA HIS A 170 -3.35 -2.83 7.86
C HIS A 170 -3.10 -3.32 9.28
N SER A 171 -3.93 -2.92 10.23
CA SER A 171 -3.75 -3.25 11.65
C SER A 171 -3.87 -4.75 11.97
N VAL A 172 -4.74 -5.48 11.23
CA VAL A 172 -5.04 -6.91 11.47
C VAL A 172 -4.19 -7.86 10.65
N CYS A 173 -3.51 -7.36 9.60
CA CYS A 173 -2.69 -8.17 8.73
C CYS A 173 -1.64 -8.95 9.55
N VAL A 174 -1.41 -10.21 9.19
CA VAL A 174 -0.48 -11.10 9.90
C VAL A 174 0.94 -10.55 9.83
N PHE A 175 1.33 -10.00 8.68
CA PHE A 175 2.61 -9.33 8.47
C PHE A 175 2.80 -8.05 9.29
N SER A 176 1.76 -7.54 9.95
CA SER A 176 1.84 -6.34 10.82
C SER A 176 2.16 -6.64 12.29
N LYS A 177 2.26 -7.93 12.66
CA LYS A 177 2.27 -8.34 14.08
C LYS A 177 3.64 -8.75 14.62
N ASN A 178 4.54 -9.28 13.80
CA ASN A 178 5.83 -9.77 14.26
C ASN A 178 6.87 -9.76 13.13
N ASP A 179 8.12 -9.43 13.44
CA ASP A 179 9.25 -9.52 12.51
C ASP A 179 9.44 -10.98 12.05
N ALA A 180 9.15 -11.94 12.94
CA ALA A 180 9.15 -13.38 12.63
C ALA A 180 7.99 -13.85 11.74
N ALA A 181 6.99 -13.00 11.44
CA ALA A 181 5.97 -13.32 10.43
C ALA A 181 6.56 -13.26 9.01
N SER A 182 7.73 -12.66 8.85
CA SER A 182 8.50 -12.68 7.62
C SER A 182 9.43 -13.90 7.61
N ILE A 183 9.19 -14.82 6.67
CA ILE A 183 10.09 -15.95 6.40
C ILE A 183 11.28 -15.55 5.53
N HIS A 184 11.44 -14.26 5.17
CA HIS A 184 12.46 -13.81 4.23
C HIS A 184 13.90 -14.15 4.65
N ALA A 185 14.17 -14.27 5.96
CA ALA A 185 15.48 -14.66 6.48
C ALA A 185 15.72 -16.19 6.50
N LEU A 186 14.72 -17.00 6.16
CA LEU A 186 14.78 -18.47 6.15
C LEU A 186 14.92 -19.06 4.74
N ILE A 187 15.04 -18.22 3.72
CA ILE A 187 15.21 -18.60 2.32
C ILE A 187 16.52 -18.04 1.79
#